data_AF-A0A0N0MQ66-F1
#
_entry.id   AF-A0A0N0MQ66-F1
#
_cell.length_a   1.000
_cell.length_b   1.000
_cell.length_c   1.000
_cell.angle_alpha   90.00
_cell.angle_beta   90.00
_cell.angle_gamma   90.00
#
_symmetry.space_group_name_H-M   'P 1'
#
loop_
_entity.id
_entity.type
_entity.pdbx_description
1 polymer ?
#
loop_
_entity_poly.entity_id
_entity_poly.type
_entity_poly.pdbx_seq_one_letter_code
_entity_poly.pdbx_strand_id
1 'polypeptide(L)' 'MPPLYPYSAGVNEELRTITVRLPVDLHRWLTAEAKSARRSLNSEIVHRLEVGRGPVVADADGESP' A
#
# COMPACT_ATOMS: atom_id res chain seq x y z
N MET A 1 -19.45 9.71 34.93
CA MET A 1 -18.00 9.44 34.86
C MET A 1 -17.82 8.08 34.17
N PRO A 2 -17.58 8.03 32.86
CA PRO A 2 -17.34 6.78 32.13
C PRO A 2 -15.87 6.34 32.23
N PRO A 3 -15.54 5.03 32.11
CA PRO A 3 -14.18 4.55 32.27
C PRO A 3 -13.29 4.92 31.07
N LEU A 4 -12.05 5.32 31.39
CA LEU A 4 -10.94 5.51 30.48
C LEU A 4 -10.30 4.16 30.17
N TYR A 5 -10.54 3.62 28.97
CA TYR A 5 -9.59 2.70 28.33
C TYR A 5 -9.13 3.34 27.02
N PRO A 6 -7.80 3.48 26.81
CA PRO A 6 -7.27 4.07 25.59
C PRO A 6 -7.48 3.08 24.45
N TYR A 7 -8.45 3.35 23.58
CA TYR A 7 -8.45 2.75 22.26
C TYR A 7 -7.31 3.39 21.49
N SER A 8 -6.11 2.82 21.61
CA SER A 8 -5.08 2.94 20.60
C SER A 8 -5.58 2.21 19.36
N ALA A 9 -6.59 2.75 18.67
CA ALA A 9 -6.72 2.53 17.25
C ALA A 9 -5.52 3.22 16.60
N GLY A 10 -4.42 2.48 16.53
CA GLY A 10 -3.67 2.54 15.30
C GLY A 10 -4.66 2.35 14.16
N VAL A 11 -4.63 3.24 13.19
CA VAL A 11 -5.46 3.23 11.99
C VAL A 11 -5.58 1.79 11.49
N ASN A 12 -6.72 1.13 11.74
CA ASN A 12 -7.01 -0.16 11.14
C ASN A 12 -7.41 0.15 9.70
N GLU A 13 -6.42 0.37 8.84
CA GLU A 13 -6.67 0.46 7.41
C GLU A 13 -7.39 -0.83 7.00
N GLU A 14 -8.57 -0.69 6.39
CA GLU A 14 -9.35 -1.85 5.94
C GLU A 14 -8.59 -2.56 4.81
N LEU A 15 -7.85 -3.61 5.16
CA LEU A 15 -7.11 -4.41 4.19
C LEU A 15 -8.04 -5.37 3.45
N ARG A 16 -7.90 -5.44 2.13
CA ARG A 16 -8.65 -6.38 1.27
C ARG A 16 -7.69 -7.32 0.54
N THR A 17 -8.00 -8.61 0.57
CA THR A 17 -7.23 -9.64 -0.14
C THR A 17 -7.62 -9.69 -1.61
N ILE A 18 -6.62 -9.73 -2.49
CA ILE A 18 -6.79 -10.00 -3.92
C ILE A 18 -5.92 -11.19 -4.33
N THR A 19 -6.41 -11.99 -5.29
CA THR A 19 -5.61 -13.07 -5.90
C THR A 19 -5.22 -12.64 -7.31
N VAL A 20 -3.92 -12.56 -7.59
CA VAL A 20 -3.38 -12.15 -8.89
C VAL A 20 -2.47 -13.26 -9.42
N ARG A 21 -2.61 -13.58 -10.72
CA ARG A 21 -1.69 -14.48 -11.41
C ARG A 21 -0.60 -13.66 -12.07
N LEU A 22 0.65 -13.92 -11.71
CA LEU A 22 1.83 -13.24 -12.25
C LEU A 22 2.55 -14.16 -13.24
N PRO A 23 3.07 -13.63 -14.36
CA PRO A 23 4.09 -14.33 -15.15
C PRO A 23 5.26 -14.75 -14.25
N VAL A 24 5.83 -15.92 -14.51
CA VAL A 24 6.88 -16.51 -13.65
C VAL A 24 8.08 -15.58 -13.49
N ASP A 25 8.50 -14.94 -14.58
CA ASP A 25 9.66 -14.04 -14.56
C ASP A 25 9.38 -12.78 -13.74
N LEU A 26 8.15 -12.27 -13.79
CA LEU A 26 7.73 -11.13 -12.97
C LEU A 26 7.73 -11.49 -11.48
N HIS A 27 7.22 -12.66 -11.12
CA HIS A 27 7.26 -13.14 -9.74
C HIS A 27 8.71 -13.32 -9.23
N ARG A 28 9.60 -13.88 -10.06
CA ARG A 28 11.02 -14.06 -9.72
C ARG A 28 11.71 -12.72 -9.46
N TRP A 29 11.51 -11.76 -10.34
CA TRP A 29 12.05 -10.41 -10.17
C TRP A 29 11.50 -9.73 -8.90
N LEU A 30 10.19 -9.75 -8.67
CA LEU A 30 9.58 -9.18 -7.45
C LEU A 30 10.13 -9.84 -6.17
N THR A 31 10.38 -11.14 -6.17
CA THR A 31 10.95 -11.85 -5.03
C THR A 31 12.39 -11.43 -4.74
N ALA A 32 13.20 -11.24 -5.79
CA ALA A 32 14.59 -10.78 -5.64
C ALA A 32 14.63 -9.35 -5.06
N GLU A 33 13.77 -8.48 -5.57
CA GLU A 33 13.65 -7.09 -5.13
C GLU A 33 13.19 -6.98 -3.68
N ALA A 34 12.15 -7.75 -3.31
CA ALA A 34 11.67 -7.80 -1.92
C ALA A 34 12.78 -8.24 -0.94
N LYS A 35 13.59 -9.23 -1.32
CA LYS A 35 14.75 -9.68 -0.53
C LYS A 35 15.81 -8.58 -0.41
N SER A 36 16.15 -7.92 -1.53
CA SER A 36 17.11 -6.81 -1.56
C SER A 36 16.67 -5.68 -0.62
N ALA A 37 15.38 -5.34 -0.65
CA ALA A 37 14.76 -4.31 0.18
C ALA A 37 14.40 -4.78 1.61
N ARG A 38 14.72 -6.03 2.00
CA ARG A 38 14.39 -6.66 3.29
C ARG A 38 12.92 -6.52 3.69
N ARG A 39 12.01 -6.60 2.73
CA ARG A 39 10.55 -6.55 2.95
C ARG A 39 9.85 -7.79 2.45
N SER A 40 8.61 -7.99 2.88
CA SER A 40 7.78 -9.07 2.35
C SER A 40 7.48 -8.83 0.88
N LEU A 41 7.23 -9.91 0.11
CA LEU A 41 6.77 -9.79 -1.28
C LEU A 41 5.51 -8.93 -1.39
N ASN A 42 4.58 -9.04 -0.42
CA ASN A 42 3.37 -8.23 -0.39
C ASN A 42 3.70 -6.74 -0.22
N SER A 43 4.59 -6.40 0.71
CA SER A 43 5.04 -5.02 0.93
C SER A 43 5.78 -4.44 -0.28
N GLU A 44 6.54 -5.26 -1.01
CA GLU A 44 7.16 -4.86 -2.29
C GLU A 44 6.10 -4.57 -3.35
N ILE A 45 5.10 -5.43 -3.50
CA ILE A 45 4.01 -5.25 -4.45
C ILE A 45 3.25 -3.96 -4.14
N VAL A 46 2.84 -3.77 -2.88
CA VAL A 46 2.14 -2.56 -2.43
C VAL A 46 2.98 -1.32 -2.71
N HIS A 47 4.25 -1.31 -2.30
CA HIS A 47 5.15 -0.18 -2.54
C HIS A 47 5.25 0.17 -4.04
N ARG A 48 5.37 -0.82 -4.92
CA ARG A 48 5.42 -0.57 -6.37
C ARG A 48 4.11 -0.06 -6.93
N LEU A 49 2.98 -0.51 -6.41
CA LEU A 49 1.66 0.02 -6.77
C LEU A 49 1.51 1.48 -6.31
N GLU A 50 1.97 1.82 -5.11
CA GLU A 50 1.97 3.18 -4.58
C GLU A 50 2.87 4.10 -5.40
N VAL A 51 4.09 3.67 -5.70
CA VAL A 51 5.03 4.44 -6.54
C VAL A 51 4.48 4.59 -7.96
N GLY A 52 3.95 3.51 -8.54
CA GLY A 52 3.39 3.51 -9.90
C GLY A 52 2.10 4.33 -10.04
N ARG A 53 1.34 4.48 -8.96
CA ARG A 53 0.17 5.37 -8.90
C ARG A 53 0.56 6.85 -9.03
N GLY A 54 1.82 7.20 -8.72
CA GLY A 54 2.28 8.58 -8.62
C GLY A 54 1.57 9.35 -7.50
N PRO A 55 1.92 10.63 -7.25
CA PRO A 55 1.00 11.50 -6.54
C PRO A 55 -0.29 11.52 -7.35
N VAL A 56 -1.41 11.08 -6.76
CA VAL A 56 -2.71 11.52 -7.24
C VAL A 56 -2.62 13.04 -7.12
N VAL A 57 -2.37 13.73 -8.22
CA VAL A 57 -2.63 15.15 -8.32
C VAL A 57 -4.13 15.18 -8.10
N ALA A 58 -4.55 15.35 -6.85
CA ALA A 58 -5.92 15.68 -6.54
C ALA A 58 -6.19 16.90 -7.39
N ASP A 59 -7.06 16.74 -8.39
CA ASP A 59 -7.33 17.75 -9.41
C ASP A 59 -7.39 19.11 -8.72
N ALA A 60 -6.36 19.92 -8.98
CA ALA A 60 -6.34 21.32 -8.60
C ALA A 60 -7.26 22.03 -9.58
N ASP A 61 -8.57 21.81 -9.46
CA ASP A 61 -9.63 22.47 -10.22
C ASP A 61 -10.87 22.56 -9.29
N GLY A 62 -11.27 23.71 -8.75
CA GLY A 62 -10.85 25.04 -9.11
C GLY A 62 -11.15 26.10 -8.06
N GLU A 63 -10.33 27.14 -8.13
CA GLU A 63 -10.70 28.53 -7.92
C GLU A 63 -12.16 28.77 -8.35
N SER A 64 -12.97 29.30 -7.45
CA SER A 64 -14.25 29.90 -7.81
C SER A 64 -14.16 31.40 -7.46
N PRO A 65 -14.40 32.32 -8.42
CA PRO A 65 -14.33 33.76 -8.20
C PRO A 65 -15.45 34.29 -7.30
#